data_AF-A0A7V8FJX3-F1
#
_entry.id   AF-A0A7V8FJX3-F1
#
_cell.length_a   1.000
_cell.length_b   1.000
_cell.length_c   1.000
_cell.angle_alpha   90.00
_cell.angle_beta   90.00
_cell.angle_gamma   90.00
#
_symmetry.space_group_name_H-M   'P 1'
#
loop_
_entity.id
_entity.type
_entity.pdbx_description
1 polymer ?
#
loop_
_entity_poly.entity_id
_entity_poly.type
_entity_poly.pdbx_seq_one_letter_code
_entity_poly.pdbx_strand_id
1 'polypeptide(L)'
;MSARRFSFGNDYLNKALKLLWFLLLALLAALSRRDQQLWVFGRRSGLGDGPLATLLELRKRCPDVRVVWIAVDAADEAAAAHGISCVRKGSRAAIRLCLTAGTGVMTHGFSDLGGPAIWGARII
;
A
#
# COMPACT_ATOMS: atom_id res chain seq x y z
N MET A 1 0.91 -29.27 23.34
CA MET A 1 0.75 -28.47 22.12
C MET A 1 -0.71 -28.49 21.73
N SER A 2 -1.43 -27.38 21.85
CA SER A 2 -2.87 -27.33 21.50
C SER A 2 -3.01 -27.26 19.98
N ALA A 3 -3.61 -28.29 19.39
CA ALA A 3 -4.00 -28.29 17.98
C ALA A 3 -5.06 -27.20 17.81
N ARG A 4 -4.71 -26.09 17.15
CA ARG A 4 -5.71 -25.10 16.72
C ARG A 4 -6.73 -25.84 15.87
N ARG A 5 -7.97 -25.94 16.35
CA ARG A 5 -9.09 -26.50 15.59
C ARG A 5 -9.21 -25.72 14.28
N PHE A 6 -8.78 -26.35 13.18
CA PHE A 6 -9.00 -25.87 11.84
C PHE A 6 -10.51 -26.01 11.57
N SER A 7 -11.26 -24.91 11.64
CA SER A 7 -12.69 -24.91 11.32
C SER A 7 -12.83 -24.47 9.86
N PHE A 8 -13.06 -25.45 8.98
CA PHE A 8 -13.26 -25.22 7.55
C PHE A 8 -14.23 -24.07 7.25
N GLY A 9 -15.34 -23.96 7.99
CA GLY A 9 -16.36 -22.92 7.76
C GLY A 9 -15.87 -21.49 7.98
N ASN A 10 -15.02 -21.26 8.99
CA ASN A 10 -14.56 -19.90 9.32
C ASN A 10 -13.56 -19.37 8.28
N ASP A 11 -12.76 -20.26 7.70
CA ASP A 11 -11.75 -19.89 6.70
C ASP A 11 -12.38 -19.56 5.34
N TYR A 12 -13.44 -20.27 4.93
CA TYR A 12 -14.18 -19.90 3.71
C TYR A 12 -14.90 -18.56 3.87
N LEU A 13 -15.53 -18.31 5.02
CA LEU A 13 -16.19 -17.03 5.28
C LEU A 13 -15.20 -15.87 5.26
N ASN A 14 -14.03 -16.03 5.89
CA ASN A 14 -12.96 -15.02 5.86
C ASN A 14 -12.43 -14.77 4.44
N LYS A 15 -12.32 -15.80 3.61
CA LYS A 15 -11.93 -15.65 2.20
C LYS A 15 -12.99 -14.92 1.39
N ALA A 16 -14.27 -15.25 1.58
CA ALA A 16 -15.38 -14.58 0.90
C ALA A 16 -15.45 -13.08 1.29
N LEU A 17 -15.33 -12.77 2.58
CA LEU A 17 -15.29 -11.39 3.06
C LEU A 17 -14.09 -10.61 2.49
N LYS A 18 -12.91 -11.24 2.41
CA LYS A 18 -11.74 -10.62 1.75
C LYS A 18 -11.98 -10.36 0.28
N LEU A 19 -12.62 -11.29 -0.44
CA LEU A 19 -12.90 -11.13 -1.86
C LEU A 19 -13.90 -9.97 -2.09
N LEU A 20 -14.96 -9.90 -1.28
CA LEU A 20 -15.92 -8.79 -1.31
C LEU A 20 -15.23 -7.45 -1.01
N TRP A 21 -14.36 -7.43 -0.01
CA TRP A 21 -13.57 -6.25 0.32
C TRP A 21 -12.64 -5.83 -0.82
N PHE A 22 -12.01 -6.80 -1.49
CA PHE A 22 -11.11 -6.54 -2.61
C PHE A 22 -11.87 -5.97 -3.81
N LEU A 23 -13.04 -6.51 -4.10
CA LEU A 23 -13.92 -6.04 -5.17
C LEU A 23 -14.42 -4.62 -4.88
N LEU A 24 -14.82 -4.34 -3.65
CA LEU A 24 -15.23 -2.99 -3.23
C LEU A 24 -14.09 -1.99 -3.38
N LEU A 25 -12.88 -2.33 -2.95
CA LEU A 25 -11.71 -1.47 -3.12
C LEU A 25 -11.35 -1.25 -4.60
N ALA A 26 -11.44 -2.28 -5.44
CA ALA A 26 -11.19 -2.16 -6.88
C ALA A 26 -12.22 -1.26 -7.57
N LEU A 27 -13.50 -1.37 -7.19
CA LEU A 27 -14.56 -0.50 -7.71
C LEU A 27 -14.33 0.96 -7.29
N LEU A 28 -14.02 1.19 -6.01
CA LEU A 28 -13.68 2.53 -5.52
C LEU A 28 -12.45 3.10 -6.24
N ALA A 29 -11.45 2.26 -6.51
CA ALA A 29 -10.25 2.65 -7.24
C ALA A 29 -10.57 3.06 -8.69
N ALA A 30 -11.45 2.33 -9.37
CA ALA A 30 -11.89 2.64 -10.73
C ALA A 30 -12.70 3.95 -10.82
N LEU A 31 -13.44 4.30 -9.76
CA LEU A 31 -14.24 5.53 -9.67
C LEU A 31 -13.44 6.73 -9.15
N SER A 32 -12.25 6.52 -8.58
CA SER A 32 -11.46 7.57 -7.96
C SER A 32 -10.71 8.40 -9.00
N ARG A 33 -10.68 9.72 -8.81
CA ARG A 33 -9.81 10.61 -9.59
C ARG A 33 -8.36 10.43 -9.14
N ARG A 34 -7.48 10.17 -10.10
CA ARG A 34 -6.06 9.94 -9.87
C ARG A 34 -5.28 11.25 -9.91
N ASP A 35 -4.45 11.44 -8.90
CA ASP A 35 -3.49 12.54 -8.79
C ASP A 35 -2.13 12.07 -9.31
N GLN A 36 -1.75 12.57 -10.49
CA GLN A 36 -0.49 12.21 -11.16
C GLN A 36 0.75 12.71 -10.42
N GLN A 37 0.58 13.67 -9.49
CA GLN A 37 1.65 14.18 -8.64
C GLN A 37 1.77 13.40 -7.32
N LEU A 38 0.92 12.40 -7.07
CA LEU A 38 0.98 11.55 -5.88
C LEU A 38 1.55 10.17 -6.20
N TRP A 39 2.67 9.87 -5.55
CA TRP A 39 3.38 8.60 -5.65
C TRP A 39 3.41 7.88 -4.31
N VAL A 40 2.96 6.63 -4.29
CA VAL A 40 3.01 5.79 -3.10
C VAL A 40 4.07 4.69 -3.26
N PHE A 41 4.80 4.44 -2.18
CA PHE A 41 5.90 3.48 -2.14
C PHE A 41 5.66 2.49 -1.01
N GLY A 42 6.07 1.24 -1.18
CA GLY A 42 5.99 0.28 -0.11
C GLY A 42 6.69 -1.01 -0.44
N ARG A 43 6.92 -1.80 0.60
CA ARG A 43 7.60 -3.10 0.52
C ARG A 43 7.10 -3.99 1.65
N ARG A 44 6.72 -5.23 1.33
CA ARG A 44 6.16 -6.16 2.32
C ARG A 44 7.08 -6.42 3.52
N SER A 45 8.39 -6.38 3.33
CA SER A 45 9.39 -6.61 4.38
C SER A 45 9.83 -5.32 5.11
N GLY A 46 9.10 -4.21 4.92
CA GLY A 46 9.41 -2.92 5.52
C GLY A 46 10.46 -2.11 4.76
N LEU A 47 10.88 -1.00 5.37
CA LEU A 47 11.83 -0.03 4.83
C LEU A 47 13.08 -0.71 4.29
N GLY A 48 13.40 -0.48 3.02
CA GLY A 48 14.56 -1.08 2.40
C GLY A 48 14.56 -1.01 0.88
N ASP A 49 15.59 -1.63 0.31
CA ASP A 49 16.07 -1.29 -1.03
C ASP A 49 15.13 -1.66 -2.18
N GLY A 50 15.26 -0.88 -3.25
CA GLY A 50 14.34 -0.79 -4.39
C GLY A 50 13.43 0.43 -4.24
N PRO A 51 12.22 0.30 -3.65
CA PRO A 51 11.27 1.41 -3.52
C PRO A 51 11.83 2.59 -2.73
N LEU A 52 12.63 2.34 -1.68
CA LEU A 52 13.24 3.40 -0.89
C LEU A 52 14.27 4.19 -1.72
N ALA A 53 15.14 3.50 -2.46
CA ALA A 53 16.13 4.13 -3.32
C ALA A 53 15.46 4.98 -4.41
N THR A 54 14.41 4.44 -5.05
CA THR A 54 13.61 5.18 -6.05
C THR A 54 12.91 6.39 -5.44
N LEU A 55 12.35 6.26 -4.22
CA LEU A 55 11.72 7.38 -3.52
C LEU A 55 12.72 8.51 -3.28
N LEU A 56 13.89 8.17 -2.72
CA LEU A 56 14.92 9.15 -2.38
C LEU A 56 15.45 9.86 -3.62
N GLU A 57 15.61 9.15 -4.74
CA GLU A 57 16.06 9.74 -6.00
C GLU A 57 14.97 10.58 -6.67
N LEU A 58 13.71 10.11 -6.66
CA LEU A 58 12.58 10.88 -7.19
C LEU A 58 12.42 12.20 -6.45
N ARG A 59 12.54 12.20 -5.12
CA ARG A 59 12.45 13.41 -4.31
C ARG A 59 13.53 14.44 -4.66
N LYS A 60 14.72 14.00 -5.09
CA LYS A 60 15.79 14.91 -5.53
C LYS A 60 15.51 15.50 -6.90
N ARG A 61 15.01 14.69 -7.83
CA ARG A 61 14.80 15.10 -9.24
C ARG A 61 13.49 15.84 -9.47
N CYS A 62 12.47 15.52 -8.70
CA CYS A 62 11.10 16.01 -8.85
C CYS A 62 10.57 16.45 -7.48
N PRO A 63 11.04 17.59 -6.92
CA PRO A 63 10.65 18.03 -5.58
C PRO A 63 9.16 18.36 -5.44
N ASP A 64 8.49 18.66 -6.56
CA ASP A 64 7.05 18.98 -6.58
C ASP A 64 6.15 17.75 -6.48
N VAL A 65 6.71 16.55 -6.69
CA VAL A 65 5.96 15.29 -6.59
C VAL A 65 5.79 14.92 -5.13
N ARG A 66 4.54 14.71 -4.73
CA ARG A 66 4.21 14.23 -3.39
C ARG A 66 4.52 12.73 -3.29
N VAL A 67 5.45 12.39 -2.42
CA VAL A 67 5.86 11.00 -2.13
C VAL A 67 5.36 10.54 -0.76
N VAL A 68 4.80 9.34 -0.67
CA VAL A 68 4.36 8.75 0.60
C VAL A 68 4.78 7.28 0.71
N TRP A 69 5.35 6.91 1.85
CA TRP A 69 5.65 5.52 2.20
C TRP A 69 4.47 4.85 2.91
N ILE A 70 4.08 3.66 2.45
CA ILE A 70 3.03 2.83 3.06
C ILE A 70 3.73 1.84 4.00
N ALA A 71 3.80 2.19 5.28
CA ALA A 71 4.53 1.42 6.28
C ALA A 71 3.80 0.12 6.64
N VAL A 72 4.50 -1.02 6.63
CA VAL A 72 3.91 -2.33 6.92
C VAL A 72 3.56 -2.51 8.40
N ASP A 73 4.36 -1.94 9.30
CA ASP A 73 4.20 -2.03 10.75
C ASP A 73 4.76 -0.80 11.47
N ALA A 74 4.86 -0.86 12.81
CA ALA A 74 5.25 0.28 13.64
C ALA A 74 6.75 0.55 13.61
N ALA A 75 7.55 -0.49 13.46
CA ALA A 75 8.98 -0.32 13.32
C ALA A 75 9.30 0.33 11.97
N ASP A 76 8.62 -0.11 10.91
CA ASP A 76 8.72 0.48 9.57
C ASP A 76 8.25 1.94 9.54
N GLU A 77 7.12 2.25 10.18
CA GLU A 77 6.62 3.62 10.29
C GLU A 77 7.59 4.53 11.04
N ALA A 78 8.14 4.08 12.17
CA ALA A 78 9.13 4.84 12.91
C ALA A 78 10.42 5.06 12.10
N ALA A 79 10.89 4.04 11.37
CA ALA A 79 12.06 4.15 10.52
C ALA A 79 11.83 5.14 9.36
N ALA A 80 10.65 5.10 8.73
CA ALA A 80 10.30 6.01 7.64
C ALA A 80 10.08 7.45 8.13
N ALA A 81 9.57 7.64 9.35
CA ALA A 81 9.30 8.95 9.93
C ALA A 81 10.55 9.85 10.02
N HIS A 82 11.76 9.28 9.91
CA HIS A 82 13.02 10.01 9.74
C HIS A 82 13.16 10.60 8.33
N GLY A 83 12.29 11.56 7.99
CA GLY A 83 12.41 12.38 6.79
C GLY A 83 11.62 11.89 5.58
N ILE A 84 10.75 10.89 5.73
CA ILE A 84 9.80 10.47 4.68
C ILE A 84 8.39 10.55 5.24
N SER A 85 7.47 11.19 4.50
CA SER A 85 6.05 11.13 4.85
C SER A 85 5.57 9.69 4.73
N CYS A 86 5.03 9.13 5.81
CA CYS A 86 4.55 7.76 5.83
C CYS A 86 3.17 7.63 6.47
N VAL A 87 2.47 6.56 6.13
CA VAL A 87 1.19 6.16 6.75
C VAL A 87 1.16 4.66 6.98
N ARG A 88 0.54 4.23 8.08
CA ARG A 88 0.39 2.79 8.35
C ARG A 88 -0.52 2.11 7.33
N LYS A 89 -0.06 0.98 6.80
CA LYS A 89 -0.84 0.08 5.95
C LYS A 89 -2.12 -0.38 6.65
N GLY A 90 -3.23 -0.41 5.90
CA GLY A 90 -4.55 -0.74 6.44
C GLY A 90 -5.26 0.41 7.15
N SER A 91 -4.59 1.54 7.39
CA SER A 91 -5.25 2.76 7.85
C SER A 91 -6.14 3.35 6.75
N ARG A 92 -7.16 4.11 7.15
CA ARG A 92 -8.02 4.86 6.21
C ARG A 92 -7.20 5.85 5.35
N ALA A 93 -6.14 6.43 5.92
CA ALA A 93 -5.23 7.32 5.21
C ALA A 93 -4.46 6.59 4.10
N ALA A 94 -3.91 5.40 4.40
CA ALA A 94 -3.23 4.58 3.40
C ALA A 94 -4.16 4.14 2.27
N ILE A 95 -5.40 3.74 2.59
CA ILE A 95 -6.40 3.37 1.59
C ILE A 95 -6.71 4.56 0.69
N ARG A 96 -7.00 5.74 1.27
CA ARG A 96 -7.30 6.95 0.50
C ARG A 96 -6.15 7.34 -0.42
N LEU A 97 -4.91 7.33 0.08
CA LEU A 97 -3.73 7.63 -0.71
C LEU A 97 -3.57 6.62 -1.86
N CYS A 98 -3.77 5.33 -1.62
CA CYS A 98 -3.70 4.33 -2.68
C CYS A 98 -4.82 4.49 -3.71
N LEU A 99 -6.03 4.88 -3.31
CA LEU A 99 -7.16 5.15 -4.21
C LEU A 99 -6.91 6.36 -5.12
N THR A 100 -6.17 7.37 -4.65
CA THR A 100 -5.94 8.61 -5.40
C THR A 100 -4.58 8.67 -6.07
N ALA A 101 -3.59 7.85 -5.68
CA ALA A 101 -2.24 7.93 -6.23
C ALA A 101 -2.21 7.63 -7.73
N GLY A 102 -1.52 8.45 -8.51
CA GLY A 102 -1.30 8.22 -9.94
C GLY A 102 -0.23 7.17 -10.19
N THR A 103 0.73 7.00 -9.29
CA THR A 103 1.80 6.00 -9.39
C THR A 103 2.01 5.23 -8.09
N GLY A 104 2.22 3.92 -8.19
CA GLY A 104 2.60 3.04 -7.09
C GLY A 104 3.91 2.30 -7.39
N VAL A 105 4.86 2.33 -6.46
CA VAL A 105 6.15 1.64 -6.59
C VAL A 105 6.22 0.49 -5.59
N MET A 106 6.43 -0.73 -6.08
CA MET A 106 6.39 -1.95 -5.28
C MET A 106 7.36 -3.02 -5.79
N THR A 107 7.58 -4.07 -5.00
CA THR A 107 8.52 -5.16 -5.36
C THR A 107 7.89 -6.54 -5.37
N HIS A 108 6.96 -6.83 -4.45
CA HIS A 108 6.36 -8.16 -4.28
C HIS A 108 4.88 -8.18 -4.73
N GLY A 109 4.41 -7.09 -5.33
CA GLY A 109 3.04 -6.93 -5.82
C GLY A 109 2.14 -6.17 -4.86
N PHE A 110 0.83 -6.21 -5.11
CA PHE A 110 -0.17 -5.34 -4.46
C PHE A 110 -0.18 -5.40 -2.93
N SER A 111 0.35 -6.47 -2.33
CA SER A 111 0.51 -6.57 -0.88
C SER A 111 1.53 -5.59 -0.31
N ASP A 112 2.37 -4.96 -1.11
CA ASP A 112 3.34 -3.96 -0.64
C ASP A 112 2.68 -2.63 -0.31
N LEU A 113 1.52 -2.36 -0.90
CA LEU A 113 0.76 -1.12 -0.75
C LEU A 113 -0.61 -1.39 -0.10
N GLY A 114 -1.65 -0.65 -0.51
CA GLY A 114 -3.04 -0.81 -0.08
C GLY A 114 -3.82 -1.93 -0.79
N GLY A 115 -3.14 -2.90 -1.44
CA GLY A 115 -3.84 -3.97 -2.17
C GLY A 115 -4.60 -3.44 -3.40
N PRO A 116 -5.85 -3.89 -3.63
CA PRO A 116 -6.65 -3.47 -4.80
C PRO A 116 -6.95 -1.97 -4.87
N ALA A 117 -6.78 -1.21 -3.79
CA ALA A 117 -6.99 0.24 -3.79
C ALA A 117 -6.11 0.99 -4.82
N ILE A 118 -4.94 0.45 -5.17
CA ILE A 118 -4.02 1.06 -6.14
C ILE A 118 -4.39 0.78 -7.60
N TRP A 119 -5.48 0.03 -7.87
CA TRP A 119 -5.88 -0.34 -9.21
C TRP A 119 -6.06 0.86 -10.14
N GLY A 120 -5.43 0.83 -11.32
CA GLY A 120 -5.53 1.91 -12.32
C GLY A 120 -4.47 2.99 -12.17
N ALA A 121 -3.65 2.94 -11.11
CA ALA A 121 -2.40 3.69 -11.06
C ALA A 121 -1.34 3.07 -11.99
N ARG A 122 -0.34 3.86 -12.38
CA ARG A 122 0.88 3.35 -13.01
C ARG A 122 1.68 2.56 -11.97
N ILE A 123 2.07 1.33 -12.28
CA ILE A 123 2.87 0.50 -11.38
C ILE A 123 4.32 0.44 -11.87
N ILE A 124 5.26 0.59 -10.93
CA ILE A 124 6.71 0.48 -11.14
C ILE A 124 7.27 -0.55 -10.17
#